data_AF-A0A3E2TNK2-F1
#
_entry.id   AF-A0A3E2TNK2-F1
#
_cell.length_a   1.000
_cell.length_b   1.000
_cell.length_c   1.000
_cell.angle_alpha   90.00
_cell.angle_beta   90.00
_cell.angle_gamma   90.00
#
_symmetry.space_group_name_H-M   'P 1'
#
loop_
_entity.id
_entity.type
_entity.pdbx_description
1 polymer ?
#
loop_
_entity_poly.entity_id
_entity_poly.type
_entity_poly.pdbx_seq_one_letter_code
_entity_poly.pdbx_strand_id
1 'polypeptide(L)'
;MRFTKALYKAMDYGSQEANYDEVAGYVADICGADKASVLEQAKEGNWIDSKTLLQYLGDGTLKKYYETQQKNFIDAGDIDKEVPVEDYVLFDVMEEAGK
;
A
#
# COMPACT_ATOMS: atom_id res chain seq x y z
N MET A 1 -5.00 5.44 -17.23
CA MET A 1 -4.93 5.13 -15.79
C MET A 1 -6.25 5.32 -14.99
N ARG A 2 -7.32 4.56 -15.25
CA ARG A 2 -8.57 4.70 -14.44
C ARG A 2 -8.50 3.99 -13.08
N PHE A 3 -7.97 2.78 -13.07
CA PHE A 3 -7.92 1.94 -11.88
C PHE A 3 -7.00 2.51 -10.80
N THR A 4 -5.72 2.76 -11.11
CA THR A 4 -4.76 3.31 -10.14
C THR A 4 -5.16 4.70 -9.61
N LYS A 5 -5.78 5.55 -10.43
CA LYS A 5 -6.35 6.83 -9.96
C LYS A 5 -7.49 6.64 -8.96
N ALA A 6 -8.29 5.58 -9.11
CA ALA A 6 -9.31 5.23 -8.12
C ALA A 6 -8.67 4.71 -6.83
N LEU A 7 -7.59 3.93 -6.92
CA LEU A 7 -6.82 3.50 -5.74
C LEU A 7 -6.29 4.70 -4.95
N TYR A 8 -5.73 5.72 -5.62
CA TYR A 8 -5.26 6.94 -4.92
C TYR A 8 -6.37 7.67 -4.17
N LYS A 9 -7.55 7.81 -4.78
CA LYS A 9 -8.70 8.39 -4.08
C LYS A 9 -9.14 7.55 -2.88
N ALA A 10 -9.09 6.23 -2.99
CA ALA A 10 -9.40 5.33 -1.89
C ALA A 10 -8.34 5.43 -0.76
N MET A 11 -7.06 5.55 -1.11
CA MET A 11 -5.97 5.79 -0.15
C MET A 11 -6.17 7.12 0.59
N ASP A 12 -6.41 8.21 -0.14
CA ASP A 12 -6.64 9.54 0.45
C ASP A 12 -7.86 9.56 1.37
N TYR A 13 -8.91 8.81 1.02
CA TYR A 13 -10.10 8.69 1.84
C TYR A 13 -9.82 7.82 3.07
N GLY A 14 -9.23 6.64 2.88
CA GLY A 14 -9.01 5.65 3.93
C GLY A 14 -7.88 5.97 4.90
N SER A 15 -6.98 6.90 4.57
CA SER A 15 -5.92 7.36 5.48
C SER A 15 -6.43 8.30 6.57
N GLN A 16 -7.61 8.90 6.39
CA GLN A 16 -8.19 9.84 7.36
C GLN A 16 -8.90 9.09 8.49
N GLU A 17 -8.49 9.33 9.73
CA GLU A 17 -9.09 8.69 10.92
C GLU A 17 -10.62 8.84 11.00
N ALA A 18 -11.15 9.97 10.53
CA ALA A 18 -12.59 10.24 10.48
C ALA A 18 -13.36 9.22 9.61
N ASN A 19 -12.69 8.55 8.69
CA ASN A 19 -13.27 7.57 7.78
C ASN A 19 -13.00 6.12 8.21
N TYR A 20 -12.23 5.88 9.29
CA TYR A 20 -11.83 4.53 9.69
C TYR A 20 -13.01 3.63 10.03
N ASP A 21 -14.07 4.15 10.68
CA ASP A 21 -15.25 3.33 11.00
C ASP A 21 -15.98 2.84 9.74
N GLU A 22 -16.11 3.71 8.75
CA GLU A 22 -16.75 3.38 7.47
C GLU A 22 -15.89 2.37 6.69
N VAL A 23 -14.60 2.65 6.55
CA VAL A 23 -13.65 1.79 5.84
C VAL A 23 -13.49 0.43 6.53
N ALA A 24 -13.44 0.39 7.86
CA ALA A 24 -13.44 -0.86 8.61
C ALA A 24 -14.71 -1.68 8.36
N GLY A 25 -15.85 -1.04 8.15
CA GLY A 25 -17.08 -1.70 7.71
C GLY A 25 -16.93 -2.38 6.35
N TYR A 26 -16.36 -1.70 5.35
CA TYR A 26 -16.10 -2.29 4.02
C TYR A 26 -15.14 -3.48 4.10
N VAL A 27 -14.05 -3.34 4.85
CA VAL A 27 -13.05 -4.40 5.02
C VAL A 27 -13.66 -5.60 5.76
N ALA A 28 -14.43 -5.37 6.82
CA ALA A 28 -15.10 -6.41 7.59
C ALA A 28 -16.06 -7.25 6.72
N ASP A 29 -16.87 -6.59 5.88
CA ASP A 29 -17.81 -7.27 4.97
C ASP A 29 -17.06 -8.12 3.92
N ILE A 30 -16.05 -7.55 3.26
CA ILE A 30 -15.27 -8.24 2.22
C ILE A 30 -14.46 -9.40 2.79
N CYS A 31 -13.86 -9.24 3.97
CA CYS A 31 -13.00 -10.24 4.59
C CYS A 31 -13.77 -11.24 5.47
N GLY A 32 -15.07 -11.03 5.71
CA GLY A 32 -15.85 -11.84 6.65
C GLY A 32 -15.35 -11.73 8.10
N ALA A 33 -14.85 -10.55 8.49
CA ALA A 33 -14.23 -10.27 9.78
C ALA A 33 -15.15 -9.45 10.69
N ASP A 34 -14.85 -9.43 11.99
CA ASP A 34 -15.56 -8.58 12.95
C ASP A 34 -15.15 -7.11 12.78
N LYS A 35 -16.13 -6.22 12.60
CA LYS A 35 -15.89 -4.78 12.35
C LYS A 35 -15.12 -4.12 13.49
N ALA A 36 -15.40 -4.46 14.75
CA ALA A 36 -14.72 -3.83 15.87
C ALA A 36 -13.22 -4.18 15.87
N SER A 37 -12.89 -5.43 15.58
CA SER A 37 -11.51 -5.90 15.45
C SER A 37 -10.77 -5.21 14.30
N VAL A 38 -11.43 -5.06 13.14
CA VAL A 38 -10.87 -4.35 11.98
C VAL A 38 -10.66 -2.85 12.28
N LEU A 39 -11.59 -2.22 13.00
CA LEU A 39 -11.47 -0.82 13.39
C LEU A 39 -10.30 -0.59 14.36
N GLU A 40 -10.08 -1.48 15.32
CA GLU A 40 -8.91 -1.38 16.20
C GLU A 40 -7.60 -1.51 15.41
N GLN A 41 -7.52 -2.46 14.46
CA GLN A 41 -6.37 -2.59 13.56
C GLN A 41 -6.16 -1.33 12.69
N ALA A 42 -7.23 -0.71 12.22
CA ALA A 42 -7.15 0.53 11.43
C ALA A 42 -6.50 1.67 12.24
N LYS A 43 -6.74 1.76 13.55
CA LYS A 43 -6.14 2.79 14.42
C LYS A 43 -4.64 2.57 14.69
N GLU A 44 -4.17 1.32 14.61
CA GLU A 44 -2.75 0.98 14.79
C GLU A 44 -1.94 1.07 13.49
N GLY A 45 -2.62 1.09 12.34
CA GLY A 45 -2.01 1.18 11.03
C GLY A 45 -1.46 2.56 10.71
N ASN A 46 -0.33 2.60 10.00
CA ASN A 46 0.19 3.84 9.40
C ASN A 46 -0.28 3.95 7.95
N TRP A 47 -1.50 4.42 7.75
CA TRP A 47 -2.12 4.56 6.42
C TRP A 47 -1.64 5.83 5.73
N ILE A 48 -0.79 5.69 4.70
CA ILE A 48 -0.32 6.83 3.91
C ILE A 48 -1.35 7.25 2.86
N ASP A 49 -1.42 8.55 2.58
CA ASP A 49 -2.20 9.08 1.46
C ASP A 49 -1.43 8.98 0.13
N SER A 50 -2.09 9.30 -0.98
CA SER A 50 -1.48 9.23 -2.31
C SER A 50 -0.37 10.27 -2.50
N LYS A 51 -0.43 11.42 -1.81
CA LYS A 51 0.62 12.44 -1.87
C LYS A 51 1.92 11.93 -1.25
N THR A 52 1.84 11.33 -0.07
CA THR A 52 2.97 10.70 0.60
C THR A 52 3.50 9.51 -0.21
N LEU A 53 2.62 8.69 -0.79
CA LEU A 53 3.03 7.61 -1.70
C LEU A 53 3.85 8.14 -2.88
N LEU A 54 3.38 9.19 -3.55
CA LEU A 54 4.07 9.79 -4.71
C LEU A 54 5.38 10.47 -4.31
N GLN A 55 5.46 11.03 -3.10
CA GLN A 55 6.73 11.50 -2.55
C GLN A 55 7.72 10.35 -2.40
N TYR A 56 7.32 9.24 -1.77
CA TYR A 56 8.19 8.06 -1.58
C TYR A 56 8.59 7.40 -2.89
N LEU A 57 7.72 7.49 -3.91
CA LEU A 57 8.06 7.07 -5.26
C LEU A 57 9.16 7.97 -5.85
N GLY A 58 8.99 9.29 -5.76
CA GLY A 58 9.91 10.26 -6.35
C GLY A 58 11.28 10.35 -5.67
N ASP A 59 11.36 10.10 -4.37
CA ASP A 59 12.62 10.11 -3.62
C ASP A 59 13.31 8.73 -3.52
N GLY A 60 12.70 7.69 -4.09
CA GLY A 60 13.23 6.33 -4.12
C GLY A 60 12.99 5.50 -2.84
N THR A 61 12.31 6.06 -1.84
CA THR A 61 11.95 5.34 -0.60
C THR A 61 11.12 4.09 -0.89
N LEU A 62 10.14 4.19 -1.79
CA LEU A 62 9.25 3.07 -2.11
C LEU A 62 10.03 1.93 -2.78
N LYS A 63 10.94 2.25 -3.70
CA LYS A 63 11.81 1.26 -4.34
C LYS A 63 12.65 0.51 -3.30
N LYS A 64 13.26 1.25 -2.37
CA LYS A 64 14.06 0.70 -1.28
C LYS A 64 13.26 -0.23 -0.36
N TYR A 65 11.96 0.03 -0.14
CA TYR A 65 11.10 -0.89 0.61
C TYR A 65 10.98 -2.25 -0.06
N TYR A 66 10.76 -2.29 -1.38
CA TYR A 66 10.70 -3.55 -2.12
C TYR A 66 12.05 -4.28 -2.19
N GLU A 67 13.16 -3.54 -2.35
CA GLU A 67 14.51 -4.12 -2.30
C GLU A 67 14.80 -4.75 -0.92
N THR A 68 14.42 -4.05 0.16
CA THR A 68 14.58 -4.56 1.53
C THR A 68 13.70 -5.78 1.79
N GLN A 69 12.44 -5.76 1.32
CA GLN A 69 11.54 -6.90 1.45
C GLN A 69 12.08 -8.12 0.71
N GLN A 70 12.56 -7.94 -0.53
CA GLN A 70 13.17 -9.01 -1.32
C GLN A 70 14.40 -9.57 -0.59
N LYS A 71 15.28 -8.72 -0.09
CA LYS A 71 16.44 -9.15 0.71
C LYS A 71 16.02 -10.01 1.91
N ASN A 72 14.98 -9.61 2.64
CA ASN A 72 14.50 -10.38 3.79
C ASN A 72 14.01 -11.77 3.39
N PHE A 73 13.33 -11.92 2.25
CA PHE A 73 12.91 -13.22 1.75
C PHE A 73 14.09 -14.09 1.28
N ILE A 74 15.13 -13.51 0.68
CA ILE A 74 16.36 -14.25 0.32
C ILE A 74 17.06 -14.73 1.60
N ASP A 75 17.24 -13.83 2.58
CA ASP A 75 17.91 -14.16 3.84
C ASP A 75 17.13 -15.22 4.64
N ALA A 76 15.80 -15.28 4.50
CA ALA A 76 14.95 -16.32 5.07
C ALA A 76 14.96 -17.65 4.30
N GLY A 77 15.45 -17.66 3.05
CA GLY A 77 15.44 -18.82 2.16
C GLY A 77 14.11 -19.07 1.45
N ASP A 78 13.19 -18.08 1.46
CA ASP A 78 11.88 -18.18 0.80
C ASP A 78 11.98 -17.94 -0.72
N ILE A 79 13.01 -17.23 -1.18
CA ILE A 79 13.28 -16.98 -2.60
C ILE A 79 14.77 -17.20 -2.93
N ASP A 80 15.03 -17.71 -4.13
CA ASP A 80 16.36 -18.21 -4.51
C ASP A 80 17.39 -17.11 -4.79
N LYS A 81 16.97 -15.99 -5.41
CA LYS A 81 17.87 -14.94 -5.88
C LYS A 81 17.16 -13.60 -6.08
N GLU A 82 17.96 -12.55 -6.09
CA GLU A 82 17.52 -11.20 -6.42
C GLU A 82 17.15 -11.06 -7.91
N VAL A 83 16.05 -10.36 -8.16
CA VAL A 83 15.64 -9.85 -9.47
C VAL A 83 15.37 -8.33 -9.38
N PRO A 84 15.49 -7.58 -10.49
CA PRO A 84 15.11 -6.17 -10.52
C PRO A 84 13.68 -5.96 -9.99
N VAL A 85 13.51 -5.02 -9.08
CA VAL A 85 12.19 -4.73 -8.49
C VAL A 85 11.18 -4.21 -9.53
N GLU A 86 11.69 -3.60 -10.60
CA GLU A 86 10.91 -3.16 -11.76
C GLU A 86 10.28 -4.33 -12.53
N ASP A 87 10.77 -5.55 -12.37
CA ASP A 87 10.17 -6.73 -13.03
C ASP A 87 8.79 -7.09 -12.45
N TYR A 88 8.50 -6.64 -11.21
CA TYR A 88 7.25 -6.98 -10.51
C TYR A 88 6.55 -5.79 -9.83
N VAL A 89 7.15 -4.60 -9.83
CA VAL A 89 6.53 -3.37 -9.35
C VAL A 89 6.44 -2.35 -10.49
N LEU A 90 5.20 -1.98 -10.84
CA LEU A 90 4.91 -1.08 -11.95
C LEU A 90 5.03 0.40 -11.53
N PHE A 91 6.25 0.86 -11.23
CA PHE A 91 6.52 2.23 -10.78
C PHE A 91 6.11 3.31 -11.79
N ASP A 92 6.25 3.02 -13.09
CA ASP A 92 5.82 3.88 -14.19
C ASP A 92 4.31 4.13 -14.18
N VAL A 93 3.52 3.08 -13.94
CA VAL A 93 2.07 3.13 -13.82
C VAL A 93 1.64 3.97 -12.61
N MET A 94 2.38 3.87 -11.50
CA MET A 94 2.16 4.67 -10.30
C MET A 94 2.43 6.16 -10.56
N GLU A 95 3.54 6.45 -11.24
CA GLU A 95 3.92 7.82 -11.62
C GLU A 95 2.91 8.44 -12.60
N GLU A 96 2.51 7.71 -13.64
CA GLU A 96 1.52 8.19 -14.62
C GLU A 96 0.16 8.46 -13.97
N ALA A 97 -0.24 7.63 -13.01
CA ALA A 97 -1.48 7.86 -12.27
C ALA A 97 -1.45 9.10 -11.37
N GLY A 98 -0.26 9.55 -10.95
CA GLY A 98 -0.06 10.75 -10.13
C GLY A 98 -0.07 12.06 -10.90
N LYS A 99 -0.08 12.00 -12.24
CA LYS A 99 -0.21 13.13 -13.17
C LYS A 99 -1.68 13.42 -13.48
#